data_AF-A0A8H6LBF5-F1
#
_entry.id   AF-A0A8H6LBF5-F1
#
_cell.length_a   1.000
_cell.length_b   1.000
_cell.length_c   1.000
_cell.angle_alpha   90.00
_cell.angle_beta   90.00
_cell.angle_gamma   90.00
#
_symmetry.space_group_name_H-M   'P 1'
#
loop_
_entity.id
_entity.type
_entity.pdbx_description
1 polymer ?
#
loop_
_entity_poly.entity_id
_entity_poly.type
_entity_poly.pdbx_seq_one_letter_code
_entity_poly.pdbx_strand_id
1 'polypeptide(L)'
;MSNRVSKQLSRKDREIQTLALSVEFANEEADMPCTRCFRAGKKCLMSADSACCSECIRSKKSCDGTRVASSLMNLMKQEKKLENDEDEASEDLLKLHEEMAALQSRLALAAGRLSRIRKIRNRVKEKRSEATRRGLQEVDHQ
;
A
#
# COMPACT_ATOMS: atom_id res chain seq x y z
N MET A 1 22.47 48.06 -45.91
CA MET A 1 22.88 46.65 -45.75
C MET A 1 23.35 46.46 -44.32
N SER A 2 22.57 45.75 -43.50
CA SER A 2 22.86 45.62 -42.07
C SER A 2 23.96 44.59 -41.84
N ASN A 3 25.19 45.07 -41.61
CA ASN A 3 26.32 44.27 -41.17
C ASN A 3 26.07 43.73 -39.76
N ARG A 4 25.38 42.60 -39.64
CA ARG A 4 25.22 41.89 -38.37
C ARG A 4 26.52 41.13 -38.10
N VAL A 5 27.39 41.74 -37.29
CA VAL A 5 28.60 41.08 -36.80
C VAL A 5 28.18 39.93 -35.87
N SER A 6 28.38 38.70 -36.33
CA SER A 6 28.20 37.49 -35.53
C SER A 6 29.27 37.49 -34.42
N LYS A 7 28.87 37.70 -33.17
CA LYS A 7 29.78 37.51 -32.02
C LYS A 7 30.23 36.05 -32.01
N GLN A 8 31.54 35.82 -31.91
CA GLN A 8 32.07 34.47 -31.70
C GLN A 8 31.47 33.88 -30.42
N LEU A 9 30.95 32.66 -30.52
CA LEU A 9 30.45 31.90 -29.38
C LEU A 9 31.57 31.74 -28.36
N SER A 10 31.25 31.97 -27.09
CA SER A 10 32.24 31.74 -26.03
C SER A 10 32.64 30.26 -26.02
N ARG A 11 33.84 29.95 -25.51
CA ARG A 11 34.30 28.56 -25.36
C ARG A 11 33.25 27.69 -24.65
N LYS A 12 32.63 28.22 -23.59
CA LYS A 12 31.56 27.55 -22.83
C LYS A 12 30.32 27.27 -23.68
N ASP A 13 29.94 28.20 -24.56
CA ASP A 13 28.79 27.98 -25.45
C ASP A 13 29.05 26.88 -26.47
N ARG A 14 30.30 26.79 -26.97
CA ARG A 14 30.71 25.70 -27.87
C ARG A 14 30.68 24.36 -27.15
N GLU A 15 31.19 24.28 -25.92
CA GLU A 15 31.16 23.07 -25.11
C GLU A 15 29.71 22.59 -24.83
N ILE A 16 28.81 23.49 -24.44
CA ILE A 16 27.38 23.19 -24.23
C ILE A 16 26.72 22.70 -25.53
N GLN A 17 27.02 23.34 -26.65
CA GLN A 17 26.46 22.95 -27.95
C GLN A 17 26.97 21.58 -28.39
N THR A 18 28.26 21.29 -28.21
CA THR A 18 28.83 19.98 -28.50
C THR A 18 28.16 18.89 -27.65
N LEU A 19 27.97 19.12 -26.35
CA LEU A 19 27.30 18.17 -25.46
C LEU A 19 25.82 17.95 -25.86
N ALA A 20 25.09 19.02 -26.19
CA ALA A 20 23.70 18.88 -26.63
C ALA A 20 23.59 18.07 -27.93
N LEU A 21 24.52 18.28 -28.87
CA LEU A 21 24.57 17.55 -30.14
C LEU A 21 24.95 16.09 -29.93
N SER A 22 25.88 15.78 -29.02
CA SER A 22 26.23 14.38 -28.73
C SER A 22 25.06 13.62 -28.11
N VAL A 23 24.33 14.25 -27.17
CA VAL A 23 23.12 13.66 -26.56
C VAL A 23 22.02 13.47 -27.60
N GLU A 24 21.80 14.44 -28.49
CA GLU A 24 20.80 14.33 -29.56
C GLU A 24 21.18 13.28 -30.60
N PHE A 25 22.48 13.14 -30.91
CA PHE A 25 22.98 12.13 -31.84
C PHE A 25 22.77 10.70 -31.33
N ALA A 26 22.88 10.47 -30.01
CA ALA A 26 22.52 9.19 -29.41
C ALA A 26 21.04 8.84 -29.68
N ASN A 27 20.17 9.85 -29.83
CA ASN A 27 18.75 9.72 -30.17
C ASN A 27 17.98 8.75 -29.26
N GLU A 28 18.42 8.66 -28.01
CA GLU A 28 17.79 7.89 -26.93
C GLU A 28 16.67 8.73 -26.31
N GLU A 29 15.43 8.45 -26.69
CA GLU A 29 14.26 9.09 -26.10
C GLU A 29 14.01 8.48 -24.71
N ALA A 30 13.99 9.32 -23.68
CA ALA A 30 13.76 8.86 -22.32
C ALA A 30 12.30 8.39 -22.16
N ASP A 31 12.13 7.18 -21.65
CA ASP A 31 10.81 6.59 -21.31
C ASP A 31 9.97 7.53 -20.44
N MET A 32 10.64 8.27 -19.54
CA MET A 32 10.05 9.37 -18.80
C MET A 32 10.72 10.70 -19.16
N PRO A 33 9.99 11.62 -19.79
CA PRO A 33 10.53 12.94 -20.06
C PRO A 33 10.73 13.73 -18.77
N CYS A 34 11.74 14.60 -18.76
CA CYS A 34 11.89 15.59 -17.71
C CYS A 34 10.67 16.54 -17.67
N THR A 35 10.40 17.15 -16.52
CA THR A 35 9.20 17.98 -16.30
C THR A 35 9.08 19.09 -17.35
N ARG A 36 10.21 19.66 -17.76
CA ARG A 36 10.25 20.73 -18.76
C ARG A 36 9.88 20.23 -20.15
N CYS A 37 10.49 19.14 -20.62
CA CYS A 37 10.20 18.58 -21.93
C CYS A 37 8.75 18.11 -22.01
N PHE A 38 8.25 17.48 -20.94
CA PHE A 38 6.85 17.10 -20.82
C PHE A 38 5.89 18.30 -20.97
N ARG A 39 6.08 19.36 -20.16
CA ARG A 39 5.25 20.58 -20.22
C ARG A 39 5.34 21.30 -21.56
N ALA A 40 6.48 21.21 -22.25
CA ALA A 40 6.71 21.85 -23.53
C ALA A 40 6.26 20.99 -24.72
N GLY A 41 5.78 19.75 -24.51
CA GLY A 41 5.44 18.82 -25.58
C GLY A 41 6.63 18.46 -26.48
N LYS A 42 7.85 18.49 -25.94
CA LYS A 42 9.09 18.21 -26.67
C LYS A 42 9.60 16.81 -26.34
N LYS A 43 10.24 16.19 -27.33
CA LYS A 43 11.00 14.95 -27.11
C LYS A 43 12.11 15.17 -26.09
N CYS A 44 12.22 14.26 -25.13
CA CYS A 44 13.25 14.32 -24.09
C CYS A 44 14.36 13.33 -24.43
N LEU A 45 15.34 13.78 -25.21
CA LEU A 45 16.48 12.94 -25.58
C LEU A 45 17.54 12.99 -24.48
N MET A 46 17.88 11.85 -23.91
CA MET A 46 18.89 11.69 -22.85
C MET A 46 19.83 10.55 -23.23
N SER A 47 21.14 10.76 -23.11
CA SER A 47 22.11 9.69 -23.27
C SER A 47 22.53 9.15 -21.90
N ALA A 48 23.05 7.92 -21.86
CA ALA A 48 23.61 7.32 -20.64
C ALA A 48 24.69 8.19 -19.96
N ASP A 49 25.47 8.92 -20.75
CA ASP A 49 26.59 9.74 -20.26
C ASP A 49 26.17 11.13 -19.73
N SER A 50 24.88 11.49 -19.82
CA SER A 50 24.39 12.81 -19.43
C SER A 50 23.23 12.73 -18.44
N ALA A 51 23.37 13.43 -17.31
CA ALA A 51 22.27 13.65 -16.37
C ALA A 51 21.20 14.64 -16.90
N CYS A 52 21.43 15.28 -18.05
CA CYS A 52 20.54 16.28 -18.63
C CYS A 52 20.14 15.93 -20.06
N CYS A 53 18.89 16.22 -20.43
CA CYS A 53 18.44 16.07 -21.81
C CYS A 53 18.98 17.17 -22.73
N SER A 54 19.02 16.89 -24.03
CA SER A 54 19.55 17.81 -25.05
C SER A 54 18.89 19.21 -24.98
N GLU A 55 17.57 19.27 -24.79
CA GLU A 55 16.82 20.53 -24.70
C GLU A 55 17.15 21.34 -23.44
N CYS A 56 17.35 20.68 -22.29
CA CYS A 56 17.75 21.34 -21.05
C CYS A 56 19.19 21.84 -21.13
N ILE A 57 20.09 21.08 -21.77
CA ILE A 57 21.47 21.50 -22.05
C ILE A 57 21.49 22.76 -22.92
N ARG A 58 20.77 22.75 -24.05
CA ARG A 58 20.63 23.92 -24.96
C ARG A 58 20.08 25.14 -24.24
N SER A 59 19.07 24.93 -23.40
CA SER A 59 18.43 26.00 -22.64
C SER A 59 19.29 26.50 -21.48
N LYS A 60 20.38 25.80 -21.13
CA LYS A 60 21.24 26.02 -19.96
C LYS A 60 20.44 26.01 -18.65
N LYS A 61 19.54 25.03 -18.52
CA LYS A 61 18.60 24.95 -17.41
C LYS A 61 18.68 23.57 -16.78
N SER A 62 18.32 23.49 -15.50
CA SER A 62 18.30 22.23 -14.76
C SER A 62 17.35 21.23 -15.42
N CYS A 63 17.84 20.01 -15.61
CA CYS A 63 17.05 18.86 -16.02
C CYS A 63 16.75 18.00 -14.79
N ASP A 64 15.52 17.53 -14.66
CA ASP A 64 15.08 16.64 -13.59
C ASP A 64 14.76 15.22 -14.08
N GLY A 65 15.06 14.88 -15.34
CA GLY A 65 14.74 13.58 -15.95
C GLY A 65 15.21 12.37 -15.13
N THR A 66 16.48 12.34 -14.72
CA THR A 66 17.03 11.27 -13.88
C THR A 66 16.35 11.19 -12.50
N ARG A 67 15.95 12.33 -11.94
CA ARG A 67 15.24 12.38 -10.64
C ARG A 67 13.81 11.87 -10.75
N VAL A 68 13.11 12.21 -11.83
CA VAL A 68 11.77 11.69 -12.11
C VAL A 68 11.81 10.17 -12.26
N ALA A 69 12.74 9.65 -13.07
CA ALA A 69 12.87 8.22 -13.30
C ALA A 69 13.16 7.42 -12.02
N SER A 70 14.14 7.88 -11.23
CA SER A 70 14.48 7.25 -9.95
C SER A 70 13.35 7.33 -8.92
N SER A 71 12.63 8.46 -8.88
CA SER A 71 11.48 8.62 -7.98
C SER A 71 10.36 7.65 -8.32
N LEU A 72 10.02 7.49 -9.62
CA LEU A 72 8.99 6.54 -10.03
C LEU A 72 9.38 5.10 -9.71
N MET A 73 10.62 4.68 -10.00
CA MET A 73 11.08 3.33 -9.66
C MET A 73 10.97 3.03 -8.16
N ASN A 74 11.24 4.03 -7.30
CA ASN A 74 11.08 3.88 -5.87
C ASN A 74 9.59 3.79 -5.47
N LEU A 75 8.72 4.60 -6.07
CA LEU A 75 7.28 4.52 -5.84
C LEU A 75 6.71 3.16 -6.26
N MET A 76 7.07 2.64 -7.43
CA MET A 76 6.63 1.32 -7.89
C MET A 76 7.10 0.19 -6.96
N LYS A 77 8.32 0.29 -6.41
CA LYS A 77 8.80 -0.67 -5.41
C LYS A 77 8.02 -0.57 -4.10
N GLN A 78 7.67 0.64 -3.68
CA GLN A 78 6.87 0.86 -2.47
C GLN A 78 5.45 0.35 -2.66
N GLU A 79 4.82 0.64 -3.79
CA GLU A 79 3.49 0.14 -4.17
C GLU A 79 3.46 -1.39 -4.13
N LYS A 80 4.39 -2.06 -4.83
CA LYS A 80 4.47 -3.52 -4.80
C LYS A 80 4.69 -4.09 -3.39
N LYS A 81 5.44 -3.39 -2.55
CA LYS A 81 5.61 -3.82 -1.15
C LYS A 81 4.29 -3.71 -0.39
N LEU A 82 3.58 -2.60 -0.56
CA LEU A 82 2.28 -2.38 0.08
C LEU A 82 1.24 -3.38 -0.39
N GLU A 83 1.22 -3.75 -1.67
CA GLU A 83 0.35 -4.81 -2.20
C GLU A 83 0.59 -6.14 -1.47
N ASN A 84 1.86 -6.56 -1.33
CA ASN A 84 2.19 -7.78 -0.58
C ASN A 84 1.81 -7.68 0.90
N ASP A 85 2.08 -6.53 1.54
CA ASP A 85 1.75 -6.30 2.95
C ASP A 85 0.20 -6.31 3.15
N GLU A 86 -0.58 -5.84 2.17
CA GLU A 86 -2.04 -5.86 2.15
C GLU A 86 -2.59 -7.29 2.00
N ASP A 87 -2.01 -8.08 1.10
CA ASP A 87 -2.37 -9.49 0.90
C ASP A 87 -2.13 -10.31 2.18
N GLU A 88 -0.95 -10.16 2.81
CA GLU A 88 -0.62 -10.85 4.06
C GLU A 88 -1.57 -10.46 5.20
N ALA A 89 -1.84 -9.16 5.36
CA ALA A 89 -2.78 -8.68 6.36
C ALA A 89 -4.21 -9.18 6.12
N SER A 90 -4.62 -9.31 4.86
CA SER A 90 -5.93 -9.84 4.47
C SER A 90 -6.07 -11.33 4.81
N GLU A 91 -5.04 -12.13 4.54
CA GLU A 91 -5.03 -13.55 4.93
C GLU A 91 -5.11 -13.74 6.45
N ASP A 92 -4.36 -12.95 7.21
CA ASP A 92 -4.39 -13.03 8.67
C ASP A 92 -5.73 -12.59 9.25
N LEU A 93 -6.35 -11.56 8.67
CA LEU A 93 -7.70 -11.15 9.05
C LEU A 93 -8.72 -12.27 8.82
N LEU A 94 -8.62 -12.99 7.70
CA LEU A 94 -9.49 -14.13 7.40
C LEU A 94 -9.33 -15.26 8.43
N LYS A 95 -8.08 -15.64 8.76
CA LYS A 95 -7.80 -16.66 9.79
C LYS A 95 -8.40 -16.27 11.14
N LEU A 96 -8.23 -15.02 11.57
CA LEU A 96 -8.80 -14.52 12.81
C LEU A 96 -10.34 -14.56 12.79
N HIS A 97 -10.98 -14.26 11.66
CA HIS A 97 -12.42 -14.37 11.51
C HIS A 97 -12.92 -15.82 11.67
N GLU A 98 -12.21 -16.79 11.09
CA GLU A 98 -12.52 -18.22 11.24
C GLU A 98 -12.38 -18.69 12.69
N GLU A 99 -11.30 -18.29 13.37
CA GLU A 99 -11.09 -18.59 14.78
C GLU A 99 -12.17 -17.98 15.67
N MET A 100 -12.55 -16.72 15.42
CA MET A 100 -13.65 -16.06 16.11
C MET A 100 -14.97 -16.82 15.94
N ALA A 101 -15.30 -17.26 14.73
CA ALA A 101 -16.51 -18.02 14.46
C ALA A 101 -16.53 -19.36 15.22
N ALA A 102 -15.39 -20.06 15.24
CA ALA A 102 -15.24 -21.31 16.00
C ALA A 102 -15.42 -21.08 17.51
N LEU A 103 -14.82 -20.02 18.06
CA LEU A 103 -14.97 -19.64 19.46
C LEU A 103 -16.41 -19.24 19.81
N GLN A 104 -17.09 -18.48 18.95
CA GLN A 104 -18.50 -18.11 19.13
C GLN A 104 -19.41 -19.34 19.16
N SER A 105 -19.19 -20.32 18.28
CA SER A 105 -19.92 -21.59 18.27
C SER A 105 -19.72 -22.36 19.60
N ARG A 106 -18.48 -22.48 20.06
CA ARG A 106 -18.15 -23.12 21.35
C ARG A 106 -18.80 -22.39 22.53
N LEU A 107 -18.79 -21.06 22.52
CA LEU A 107 -19.44 -20.24 23.54
C LEU A 107 -20.96 -20.50 23.58
N ALA A 108 -21.62 -20.53 22.42
CA ALA A 108 -23.04 -20.79 22.32
C ALA A 108 -23.41 -22.17 22.90
N LEU A 109 -22.63 -23.21 22.56
CA LEU A 109 -22.82 -24.56 23.11
C LEU A 109 -22.65 -24.60 24.63
N ALA A 110 -21.61 -23.96 25.16
CA ALA A 110 -21.35 -23.90 26.59
C ALA A 110 -22.47 -23.15 27.34
N ALA A 111 -22.92 -22.01 26.79
CA ALA A 111 -24.03 -21.23 27.34
C ALA A 111 -25.34 -22.04 27.35
N GLY A 112 -25.64 -22.76 26.27
CA GLY A 112 -26.79 -23.65 26.17
C GLY A 112 -26.75 -24.77 27.21
N ARG A 113 -25.59 -25.43 27.38
CA ARG A 113 -25.38 -26.46 28.40
C ARG A 113 -25.59 -25.91 29.81
N LEU A 114 -25.03 -24.74 30.12
CA LEU A 114 -25.19 -24.09 31.41
C LEU A 114 -26.66 -23.77 31.71
N SER A 115 -27.39 -23.22 30.72
CA SER A 115 -28.81 -22.93 30.83
C SER A 115 -29.62 -24.20 31.15
N ARG A 116 -29.36 -25.30 30.43
CA ARG A 116 -29.99 -26.60 30.69
C ARG A 116 -29.70 -27.12 32.10
N ILE A 117 -28.45 -27.08 32.53
CA ILE A 117 -28.06 -27.51 33.89
C ILE A 117 -28.79 -26.68 34.95
N ARG A 118 -28.85 -25.36 34.79
CA ARG A 118 -29.59 -24.47 35.70
C ARG A 118 -31.07 -24.85 35.78
N LYS A 119 -31.72 -25.11 34.64
CA LYS A 119 -33.13 -25.55 34.60
C LYS A 119 -33.34 -26.89 35.32
N ILE A 120 -32.50 -27.89 35.05
CA ILE A 120 -32.58 -29.20 35.69
C ILE A 120 -32.37 -29.07 37.20
N ARG A 121 -31.32 -28.34 37.63
CA ARG A 121 -31.03 -28.10 39.04
C ARG A 121 -32.21 -27.49 39.78
N ASN A 122 -32.87 -26.49 39.17
CA ASN A 122 -34.02 -25.84 39.79
C ASN A 122 -35.20 -26.80 39.95
N ARG A 123 -35.51 -27.62 38.92
CA ARG A 123 -36.55 -28.67 39.01
C ARG A 123 -36.25 -29.72 40.08
N VAL A 124 -34.99 -30.15 40.20
CA VAL A 124 -34.57 -31.10 41.23
C VAL A 124 -34.73 -30.50 42.63
N LYS A 125 -34.37 -29.23 42.82
CA LYS A 125 -34.57 -28.52 44.10
C LYS A 125 -36.06 -28.44 44.48
N GLU A 126 -36.93 -28.16 43.52
CA GLU A 126 -38.37 -28.10 43.71
C GLU A 126 -38.94 -29.47 44.12
N LYS A 127 -38.63 -30.52 43.35
CA LYS A 127 -39.03 -31.90 43.67
C LYS A 127 -38.54 -32.37 45.03
N ARG A 128 -37.29 -32.04 45.39
CA ARG A 128 -36.73 -32.36 46.72
C ARG A 128 -37.55 -31.69 47.82
N SER A 129 -37.85 -30.39 47.66
CA SER A 129 -38.60 -29.63 48.67
C SER A 129 -40.01 -30.20 48.84
N GLU A 130 -40.66 -30.60 47.75
CA GLU A 130 -41.95 -31.26 47.80
C GLU A 130 -41.89 -32.63 48.49
N ALA A 131 -40.90 -33.46 48.17
CA ALA A 131 -40.72 -34.77 48.80
C ALA A 131 -40.45 -34.63 50.31
N THR A 132 -39.61 -33.68 50.72
CA THR A 132 -39.39 -33.37 52.13
C THR A 132 -40.68 -32.95 52.82
N ARG A 133 -41.48 -32.07 52.20
CA ARG A 133 -42.77 -31.64 52.75
C ARG A 133 -43.73 -32.82 52.96
N ARG A 134 -43.84 -33.73 51.97
CA ARG A 134 -44.69 -34.93 52.07
C ARG A 134 -44.22 -35.86 53.19
N GLY A 135 -42.92 -36.13 53.28
CA GLY A 135 -42.36 -36.99 54.32
C GLY A 135 -42.60 -36.46 55.74
N LEU A 136 -42.51 -35.13 55.94
CA LEU A 136 -42.83 -34.53 57.25
C LEU A 136 -44.31 -34.71 57.61
N GLN A 137 -45.22 -34.51 56.65
CA GLN A 137 -46.67 -34.71 56.87
C GLN A 137 -47.00 -36.16 57.23
N GLU A 138 -46.33 -37.15 56.62
CA GLU A 138 -46.55 -38.56 56.94
C GLU A 138 -46.07 -38.93 58.35
N VAL A 139 -44.98 -38.32 58.83
CA VAL A 139 -44.46 -38.53 60.20
C VAL A 139 -45.34 -37.88 61.26
N ASP A 140 -45.91 -36.70 61.00
CA ASP A 140 -46.82 -36.03 61.93
C ASP A 140 -48.18 -36.75 62.11
N HIS A 141 -48.52 -37.68 61.23
CA HIS A 141 -49.75 -38.46 61.26
C HIS A 141 -49.61 -39.86 61.90
N GLN A 142 -48.46 -40.19 62.48
CA GLN A 142 -48.20 -41.40 63.29
C GLN A 142 -48.11 -41.07 64.79
#